data_AF-A0A661DJR7-F1
#
_entry.id   AF-A0A661DJR7-F1
#
_cell.length_a   1.000
_cell.length_b   1.000
_cell.length_c   1.000
_cell.angle_alpha   90.00
_cell.angle_beta   90.00
_cell.angle_gamma   90.00
#
_symmetry.space_group_name_H-M   'P 1'
#
loop_
_entity.id
_entity.type
_entity.pdbx_description
1 polymer ?
#
loop_
_entity_poly.entity_id
_entity_poly.type
_entity_poly.pdbx_seq_one_letter_code
_entity_poly.pdbx_strand_id
1 'polypeptide(L)'
;MMITSCVKDLDIIPKDPNSILAGNLSDDPVYMQQVLGKIYASFIINGQGANGGADISAPDADFFTSMRALWNLQEITTDEAICAWGDVGIADLNTQTWS
;
A
#
# COMPACT_ATOMS: atom_id res chain seq x y z
N MET A 1 39.27 25.88 19.65
CA MET A 1 37.82 25.60 19.65
C MET A 1 37.63 24.31 18.87
N MET A 2 37.38 23.18 19.54
CA MET A 2 37.14 21.90 18.85
C MET A 2 35.67 21.83 18.46
N ILE A 3 35.39 21.94 17.16
CA ILE A 3 34.07 21.69 16.60
C ILE A 3 33.96 20.16 16.44
N THR A 4 33.35 19.49 17.42
CA THR A 4 33.04 18.06 17.36
C THR A 4 31.74 17.88 16.58
N SER A 5 31.82 17.35 15.36
CA SER A 5 30.68 17.10 14.47
C SER A 5 30.24 15.64 14.45
N CYS A 6 30.78 14.78 15.32
CA CYS A 6 30.60 13.33 15.29
C CYS A 6 29.85 12.78 16.51
N VAL A 7 28.74 13.41 16.91
CA VAL A 7 27.93 12.93 18.05
C VAL A 7 26.99 11.77 17.69
N LYS A 8 26.82 11.43 16.39
CA LYS A 8 25.91 10.37 15.91
C LYS A 8 24.48 10.47 16.47
N ASP A 9 24.11 11.64 16.99
CA ASP A 9 22.81 11.87 17.65
C ASP A 9 21.64 11.80 16.65
N LEU A 10 21.94 11.96 15.36
CA LEU A 10 21.00 11.79 14.27
C LEU A 10 20.88 10.33 13.78
N ASP A 11 21.77 9.43 14.21
CA ASP A 11 21.71 8.00 13.90
C ASP A 11 20.73 7.31 14.88
N ILE A 12 19.46 7.66 14.77
CA ILE A 12 18.39 7.10 15.61
C ILE A 12 17.80 5.84 14.98
N ILE A 13 17.91 4.73 15.70
CA ILE A 13 17.19 3.50 15.40
C ILE A 13 15.81 3.59 16.08
N PRO A 14 14.71 3.16 15.45
CA PRO A 14 13.40 3.12 16.08
C PRO A 14 13.45 2.40 17.43
N LYS A 15 12.97 3.06 18.49
CA LYS A 15 12.99 2.52 19.86
C LYS A 15 11.75 1.72 20.23
N ASP A 16 10.71 1.76 19.39
CA ASP A 16 9.47 1.01 19.64
C ASP A 16 9.64 -0.43 19.15
N PRO A 17 9.69 -1.42 20.07
CA PRO A 17 9.89 -2.83 19.72
C PRO A 17 8.70 -3.42 18.97
N ASN A 18 7.55 -2.73 18.91
CA ASN A 18 6.37 -3.19 18.17
C ASN A 18 6.32 -2.67 16.73
N SER A 19 7.28 -1.83 16.33
CA SER A 19 7.33 -1.26 14.99
C SER A 19 8.35 -1.99 14.12
N ILE A 20 7.90 -2.50 12.96
CA ILE A 20 8.78 -3.06 11.94
C ILE A 20 9.03 -1.97 10.89
N LEU A 21 10.27 -1.56 10.75
CA LEU A 21 10.77 -0.51 9.87
C LEU A 21 11.96 -1.05 9.07
N ALA A 22 12.37 -0.32 8.03
CA ALA A 22 13.49 -0.76 7.19
C ALA A 22 14.79 -0.99 7.98
N GLY A 23 15.02 -0.20 9.04
CA GLY A 23 16.23 -0.26 9.86
C GLY A 23 16.31 -1.43 10.84
N ASN A 24 15.19 -2.08 11.17
CA ASN A 24 15.13 -3.20 12.12
C ASN A 24 14.50 -4.46 11.52
N LEU A 25 14.32 -4.50 10.19
CA LEU A 25 13.76 -5.65 9.48
C LEU A 25 14.61 -6.92 9.65
N SER A 26 15.90 -6.76 9.97
CA SER A 26 16.84 -7.87 10.21
C SER A 26 16.91 -8.31 11.67
N ASP A 27 16.21 -7.64 12.60
CA ASP A 27 16.28 -7.94 14.04
C ASP A 27 15.58 -9.25 14.39
N ASP A 28 14.56 -9.64 13.61
CA ASP A 28 13.90 -10.95 13.68
C ASP A 28 13.78 -11.54 12.26
N PRO A 29 14.30 -12.76 12.01
CA PRO A 29 14.16 -13.40 10.70
C PRO A 29 12.70 -13.57 10.22
N VAL A 30 11.72 -13.56 11.13
CA VAL A 30 10.29 -13.66 10.77
C VAL A 30 9.79 -12.40 10.04
N TYR A 31 10.36 -11.23 10.33
CA TYR A 31 9.86 -9.96 9.78
C TYR A 31 10.01 -9.90 8.26
N MET A 32 11.11 -10.41 7.72
CA MET A 32 11.34 -10.48 6.27
C MET A 32 10.24 -11.31 5.58
N GLN A 33 9.89 -12.46 6.17
CA GLN A 33 8.85 -13.33 5.63
C GLN A 33 7.46 -12.67 5.72
N GLN A 34 7.16 -11.98 6.82
CA GLN A 34 5.90 -11.26 6.99
C GLN A 34 5.75 -10.10 6.00
N VAL A 35 6.81 -9.30 5.80
CA VAL A 35 6.81 -8.20 4.83
C VAL A 35 6.67 -8.73 3.42
N LEU A 36 7.39 -9.79 3.05
CA LEU A 36 7.22 -10.41 1.74
C LEU A 36 5.80 -10.95 1.54
N GLY A 37 5.26 -11.61 2.57
CA GLY A 37 3.87 -12.06 2.58
C GLY A 37 2.88 -10.90 2.38
N LYS A 38 3.11 -9.76 3.04
CA LYS A 38 2.29 -8.56 2.87
C LYS A 38 2.36 -8.01 1.44
N ILE A 39 3.53 -7.99 0.81
CA ILE A 39 3.70 -7.57 -0.59
C ILE A 39 2.85 -8.46 -1.51
N TYR A 40 2.95 -9.78 -1.38
CA TYR A 40 2.14 -10.69 -2.20
C TYR A 40 0.64 -10.58 -1.90
N ALA A 41 0.27 -10.39 -0.64
CA ALA A 41 -1.13 -10.23 -0.24
C ALA A 41 -1.75 -8.95 -0.84
N SER A 42 -0.98 -7.86 -0.95
CA SER A 42 -1.46 -6.56 -1.49
C SER A 42 -2.02 -6.64 -2.93
N PHE A 43 -1.70 -7.71 -3.67
CA PHE A 43 -2.30 -7.95 -4.98
C PHE A 43 -3.79 -8.30 -4.91
N ILE A 44 -4.22 -8.97 -3.84
CA ILE A 44 -5.55 -9.59 -3.74
C ILE A 44 -6.39 -9.12 -2.55
N ILE A 45 -5.76 -8.53 -1.52
CA ILE A 45 -6.45 -7.94 -0.37
C ILE A 45 -6.04 -6.48 -0.19
N ASN A 46 -6.93 -5.68 0.40
CA ASN A 46 -6.78 -4.24 0.59
C ASN A 46 -5.92 -3.85 1.81
N GLY A 47 -5.56 -4.80 2.66
CA GLY A 47 -4.84 -4.54 3.91
C GLY A 47 -5.03 -5.64 4.93
N GLN A 48 -4.79 -5.34 6.20
CA GLN A 48 -4.77 -6.31 7.30
C GLN A 48 -6.04 -6.28 8.16
N GLY A 49 -7.09 -5.58 7.73
CA GLY A 49 -8.39 -5.55 8.41
C GLY A 49 -8.25 -5.11 9.88
N ALA A 50 -8.69 -5.95 10.83
CA ALA A 50 -8.62 -5.65 12.26
C ALA A 50 -7.19 -5.39 12.79
N ASN A 51 -6.16 -5.84 12.06
CA ASN A 51 -4.76 -5.76 12.48
C ASN A 51 -3.96 -4.63 11.81
N GLY A 52 -4.62 -3.67 11.14
CA GLY A 52 -3.91 -2.57 10.49
C GLY A 52 -4.72 -1.73 9.51
N GLY A 53 -6.00 -2.04 9.31
CA GLY A 53 -6.87 -1.35 8.38
C GLY A 53 -6.55 -1.66 6.92
N ALA A 54 -7.15 -0.86 6.03
CA ALA A 54 -6.79 -0.83 4.62
C ALA A 54 -5.45 -0.10 4.45
N ASP A 55 -4.61 -0.61 3.56
CA ASP A 55 -3.31 0.02 3.21
C ASP A 55 -3.53 1.34 2.45
N ILE A 56 -4.65 1.49 1.74
CA ILE A 56 -5.10 2.73 1.07
C ILE A 56 -6.46 3.13 1.63
N SER A 57 -6.59 4.36 2.10
CA SER A 57 -7.85 4.89 2.62
C SER A 57 -8.81 5.23 1.47
N ALA A 58 -10.01 4.66 1.52
CA ALA A 58 -11.10 4.94 0.60
C ALA A 58 -12.46 4.84 1.33
N PRO A 59 -13.57 5.38 0.76
CA PRO A 59 -14.90 5.27 1.36
C PRO A 59 -15.37 3.84 1.59
N ASP A 60 -14.96 2.93 0.71
CA ASP A 60 -15.08 1.48 0.88
C ASP A 60 -13.68 0.88 0.89
N ALA A 61 -13.39 0.06 1.90
CA ALA A 61 -12.09 -0.56 2.08
C ALA A 61 -11.74 -1.47 0.89
N ASP A 62 -12.72 -2.15 0.28
CA ASP A 62 -12.48 -3.08 -0.84
C ASP A 62 -12.53 -2.38 -2.21
N PHE A 63 -12.68 -1.06 -2.23
CA PHE A 63 -12.66 -0.27 -3.46
C PHE A 63 -11.33 -0.41 -4.21
N PHE A 64 -10.22 -0.51 -3.48
CA PHE A 64 -8.88 -0.68 -4.05
C PHE A 64 -8.21 -1.98 -3.55
N THR A 65 -8.03 -2.92 -4.46
CA THR A 65 -6.98 -3.94 -4.40
C THR A 65 -6.15 -3.81 -5.68
N SER A 66 -4.86 -4.15 -5.62
CA SER A 66 -3.98 -3.85 -6.76
C SER A 66 -4.45 -4.53 -8.05
N MET A 67 -4.95 -5.76 -7.96
CA MET A 67 -5.49 -6.47 -9.12
C MET A 67 -6.80 -5.85 -9.64
N ARG A 68 -7.73 -5.45 -8.76
CA ARG A 68 -8.99 -4.80 -9.18
C ARG A 68 -8.72 -3.47 -9.88
N ALA A 69 -7.82 -2.67 -9.32
CA ALA A 69 -7.42 -1.40 -9.93
C ALA A 69 -6.77 -1.62 -11.30
N LEU A 70 -5.84 -2.58 -11.41
CA LEU A 70 -5.21 -2.92 -12.68
C LEU A 70 -6.23 -3.41 -13.71
N TRP A 71 -7.12 -4.33 -13.34
CA TRP A 71 -8.16 -4.84 -14.24
C TRP A 71 -9.07 -3.71 -14.73
N ASN A 72 -9.53 -2.82 -13.85
CA ASN A 72 -10.34 -1.67 -14.26
C ASN A 72 -9.61 -0.80 -15.30
N LEU A 73 -8.34 -0.48 -15.07
CA LEU A 73 -7.55 0.35 -16.00
C LEU A 73 -7.23 -0.34 -17.32
N GLN A 74 -7.26 -1.67 -17.37
CA GLN A 74 -6.95 -2.44 -18.57
C GLN A 74 -8.18 -2.86 -19.38
N GLU A 75 -9.36 -2.91 -18.76
CA GLU A 75 -10.54 -3.58 -19.32
C GLU A 75 -11.72 -2.64 -19.52
N ILE A 76 -12.12 -1.91 -18.48
CA ILE A 76 -13.32 -1.05 -18.60
C ILE A 76 -13.06 0.24 -19.37
N THR A 77 -11.79 0.50 -19.69
CA THR A 77 -11.37 1.56 -20.61
C THR A 77 -11.34 1.10 -22.07
N THR A 78 -11.54 -0.19 -22.33
CA THR A 78 -11.46 -0.82 -23.66
C THR A 78 -12.85 -1.25 -24.13
N ASP A 79 -12.90 -2.02 -25.22
CA ASP A 79 -14.13 -2.60 -25.77
C ASP A 79 -14.52 -3.95 -25.13
N GLU A 80 -13.72 -4.48 -24.20
CA GLU A 80 -13.93 -5.81 -23.61
C GLU A 80 -15.02 -5.83 -22.53
N ALA A 81 -15.17 -4.75 -21.75
CA ALA A 81 -16.12 -4.69 -20.64
C ALA A 81 -16.63 -3.27 -20.35
N ILE A 82 -17.80 -3.18 -19.69
CA ILE A 82 -18.35 -1.94 -19.13
C ILE A 82 -18.76 -2.20 -17.68
N CYS A 83 -18.37 -1.32 -16.77
CA CYS A 83 -18.79 -1.35 -15.38
C CYS A 83 -20.02 -0.43 -15.19
N ALA A 84 -21.19 -1.01 -14.95
CA ALA A 84 -22.45 -0.25 -14.84
C ALA A 84 -22.75 0.30 -13.42
N TRP A 85 -21.76 0.26 -12.53
CA TRP A 85 -21.90 0.76 -11.16
C TRP A 85 -21.76 2.28 -11.12
N GLY A 86 -22.45 2.93 -10.18
CA GLY A 86 -22.52 4.39 -10.05
C GLY A 86 -21.38 5.01 -9.23
N ASP A 87 -20.33 4.23 -8.94
CA ASP A 87 -19.21 4.64 -8.12
C ASP A 87 -18.39 5.76 -8.78
N VAL A 88 -17.81 6.62 -7.95
CA VAL A 88 -16.96 7.72 -8.41
C VAL A 88 -15.80 7.19 -9.25
N GLY A 89 -15.58 7.81 -10.41
CA GLY A 89 -14.52 7.45 -11.35
C GLY A 89 -14.87 6.33 -12.33
N ILE A 90 -15.86 5.48 -12.07
CA ILE A 90 -16.22 4.38 -12.99
C ILE A 90 -16.74 4.90 -14.33
N ALA A 91 -17.62 5.91 -14.32
CA ALA A 91 -18.12 6.51 -15.55
C ALA A 91 -16.99 7.17 -16.37
N ASP A 92 -16.04 7.81 -15.68
CA ASP A 92 -14.88 8.41 -16.31
C ASP A 92 -14.00 7.33 -16.97
N LEU A 93 -13.78 6.20 -16.27
CA LEU A 93 -13.06 5.04 -16.80
C LEU A 93 -13.76 4.39 -18.02
N ASN A 94 -15.09 4.25 -17.99
CA ASN A 94 -15.82 3.74 -19.14
C ASN A 94 -15.74 4.66 -20.37
N THR A 95 -15.60 5.98 -20.15
CA THR A 95 -15.73 7.00 -21.22
C THR A 95 -14.42 7.70 -21.58
N GLN A 96 -13.32 7.33 -20.94
CA GLN A 96 -12.00 7.93 -21.18
C GLN A 96 -11.90 9.42 -20.89
N THR A 97 -12.61 9.90 -19.85
CA THR A 97 -12.67 11.33 -19.47
C THR A 97 -11.93 11.67 -18.17
N TRP A 98 -11.14 10.74 -17.62
CA TRP A 98 -10.35 10.97 -16.40
C TRP A 98 -9.22 12.01 -16.59
N SER A 99 -8.77 12.64 -15.48
CA SER A 99 -7.75 13.71 -15.45
C SER A 99 -6.70 13.52 -14.37
#